data_AF-A0A2E1S2K2-F1
#
_entry.id   AF-A0A2E1S2K2-F1
#
_cell.length_a   1.000
_cell.length_b   1.000
_cell.length_c   1.000
_cell.angle_alpha   90.00
_cell.angle_beta   90.00
_cell.angle_gamma   90.00
#
_symmetry.space_group_name_H-M   'P 1'
#
loop_
_entity.id
_entity.type
_entity.pdbx_description
1 polymer ?
#
loop_
_entity_poly.entity_id
_entity_poly.type
_entity_poly.pdbx_seq_one_letter_code
_entity_poly.pdbx_strand_id
1 'polypeptide(L)' 'MESEERPWGRFFVIHDQPKYKLKRIEVDPGGRLSYQYHHKRSEAWTIIDGVG' A
#
# COMPACT_ATOMS: atom_id res chain seq x y z
N MET A 1 11.72 -7.27 6.89
CA MET A 1 10.64 -6.41 6.38
C MET A 1 10.81 -6.35 4.88
N GLU A 2 9.83 -6.86 4.15
CA GLU A 2 9.84 -6.84 2.69
C GLU A 2 9.48 -5.43 2.21
N SER A 3 10.25 -4.88 1.27
CA SER A 3 9.99 -3.58 0.66
C SER A 3 10.28 -3.62 -0.82
N GLU A 4 9.52 -2.86 -1.60
CA GLU A 4 9.67 -2.82 -3.05
C GLU A 4 9.39 -1.41 -3.58
N GLU A 5 10.20 -0.99 -4.55
CA GLU A 5 10.00 0.26 -5.27
C GLU A 5 9.15 0.05 -6.52
N ARG A 6 8.29 1.01 -6.80
CA ARG A 6 7.32 1.02 -7.88
C ARG A 6 7.35 2.38 -8.58
N PRO A 7 6.86 2.49 -9.83
CA PRO A 7 6.87 3.75 -10.56
C PRO A 7 6.09 4.90 -9.89
N TRP A 8 5.22 4.60 -8.93
CA TRP A 8 4.45 5.58 -8.17
C TRP A 8 5.04 5.88 -6.78
N GLY A 9 6.14 5.24 -6.38
CA GLY A 9 6.73 5.34 -5.04
C GLY A 9 7.16 3.99 -4.51
N ARG A 10 6.77 3.61 -3.29
CA ARG A 10 7.19 2.34 -2.67
C ARG A 10 6.22 1.83 -1.62
N PHE A 11 6.35 0.56 -1.25
CA PHE A 11 5.66 0.02 -0.08
C PHE A 11 6.58 -0.82 0.80
N PHE A 12 6.13 -0.98 2.04
CA PHE A 12 6.74 -1.81 3.06
C PHE A 12 5.69 -2.77 3.61
N VAL A 13 6.01 -4.07 3.66
CA VAL A 13 5.21 -5.06 4.39
C VAL A 13 5.62 -5.03 5.85
N ILE A 14 4.72 -4.50 6.67
CA ILE A 14 4.93 -4.42 8.12
C ILE A 14 4.58 -5.78 8.73
N HIS A 15 3.38 -6.29 8.46
CA HIS A 15 2.94 -7.63 8.90
C HIS A 15 2.45 -8.46 7.72
N ASP A 16 2.84 -9.74 7.74
CA ASP A 16 2.35 -10.76 6.84
C ASP A 16 1.80 -11.93 7.64
N GLN A 17 0.47 -12.05 7.70
CA GLN A 17 -0.22 -13.06 8.49
C GLN A 17 -1.23 -13.81 7.61
N PRO A 18 -1.62 -15.05 7.98
CA PRO A 18 -2.52 -15.85 7.15
C PRO A 18 -3.88 -15.19 6.86
N LYS A 19 -4.34 -14.28 7.73
CA LYS A 19 -5.65 -13.61 7.61
C LYS A 19 -5.59 -12.15 7.21
N TYR A 20 -4.42 -11.50 7.30
CA TYR A 20 -4.30 -10.09 7.00
C TYR A 20 -2.86 -9.73 6.62
N LYS A 21 -2.71 -8.65 5.86
CA LYS A 21 -1.42 -8.07 5.52
C LYS A 21 -1.48 -6.58 5.79
N LEU A 22 -0.50 -6.06 6.54
CA LEU A 22 -0.38 -4.65 6.81
C LEU A 22 0.76 -4.08 5.97
N LYS A 23 0.47 -3.07 5.17
CA LYS A 23 1.45 -2.38 4.35
C LYS A 23 1.46 -0.89 4.67
N ARG A 24 2.65 -0.29 4.73
CA ARG A 24 2.82 1.16 4.59
C ARG A 24 3.12 1.46 3.13
N ILE A 25 2.40 2.39 2.55
CA ILE A 25 2.56 2.81 1.17
C ILE A 25 2.94 4.27 1.15
N GLU A 26 4.00 4.59 0.42
CA GLU A 26 4.50 5.94 0.21
C GLU A 26 4.36 6.21 -1.30
N VAL A 27 3.53 7.20 -1.64
CA VAL A 27 3.27 7.58 -3.03
C VAL A 27 3.99 8.90 -3.30
N ASP A 28 4.82 8.93 -4.33
CA ASP A 28 5.55 10.13 -4.73
C ASP A 28 4.59 11.16 -5.35
N PRO A 29 4.91 12.47 -5.29
CA PRO A 29 4.09 13.50 -5.90
C PRO A 29 3.80 13.23 -7.39
N GLY A 30 2.52 13.26 -7.77
CA GLY A 30 2.07 12.92 -9.13
C GLY A 30 2.03 11.42 -9.44
N GLY A 31 2.51 10.58 -8.53
CA GLY A 31 2.39 9.13 -8.58
C GLY A 31 0.95 8.68 -8.40
N ARG A 32 0.58 7.59 -9.08
CA ARG A 32 -0.75 6.99 -8.97
C ARG A 32 -0.63 5.48 -8.78
N LEU A 33 -1.27 4.98 -7.73
CA LEU A 33 -1.39 3.54 -7.53
C LEU A 33 -2.07 2.87 -8.72
N SER A 34 -1.56 1.71 -9.11
CA SER A 34 -2.19 0.89 -10.14
C SER A 34 -3.59 0.45 -9.68
N TYR A 35 -4.52 0.31 -10.62
CA TYR A 35 -5.83 -0.28 -10.30
C TYR A 35 -5.64 -1.69 -9.73
N GLN A 36 -6.35 -1.98 -8.64
CA GLN A 36 -6.36 -3.29 -7.99
C GLN A 36 -7.80 -3.78 -7.90
N TYR A 37 -8.02 -5.05 -8.27
CA TYR A 37 -9.29 -5.73 -8.08
C TYR A 37 -9.10 -6.90 -7.11
N HIS A 38 -10.01 -7.02 -6.14
CA HIS A 38 -10.01 -8.11 -5.18
C HIS A 38 -11.42 -8.62 -4.94
N HIS A 39 -11.64 -9.93 -5.13
CA HIS A 39 -12.96 -10.55 -4.99
C HIS A 39 -13.39 -10.74 -3.52
N LYS A 40 -12.46 -10.89 -2.59
CA LYS A 40 -12.74 -11.24 -1.18
C LYS A 40 -11.90 -10.44 -0.17
N ARG A 41 -11.35 -9.30 -0.60
CA ARG A 41 -10.53 -8.45 0.27
C ARG A 41 -11.31 -7.21 0.65
N SER A 42 -11.34 -6.92 1.95
CA SER A 42 -11.65 -5.59 2.47
C SER A 42 -10.34 -4.89 2.77
N GLU A 43 -10.24 -3.62 2.38
CA GLU A 43 -9.07 -2.79 2.63
C GLU A 43 -9.51 -1.56 3.44
N ALA A 44 -8.73 -1.23 4.46
CA ALA A 44 -8.89 -0.02 5.25
C ALA A 44 -7.65 0.85 5.03
N TRP A 45 -7.87 2.10 4.63
CA TRP A 45 -6.82 3.05 4.31
C TRP A 45 -6.83 4.19 5.32
N THR A 46 -5.64 4.59 5.76
CA THR A 46 -5.46 5.73 6.65
C THR A 46 -4.28 6.54 6.13
N ILE A 47 -4.52 7.81 5.86
CA ILE A 47 -3.47 8.75 5.49
C ILE A 47 -2.77 9.15 6.78
N ILE A 48 -1.48 8.80 6.89
CA ILE A 48 -0.65 9.11 8.07
C ILE A 48 0.04 10.48 7.90
N ASP A 49 0.37 10.84 6.66
CA ASP A 49 0.99 12.11 6.29
C ASP A 49 0.64 12.47 4.84
N GLY A 50 0.62 13.77 4.52
CA GLY A 50 0.22 14.30 3.23
C GLY A 50 -1.30 14.39 3.01
N VAL A 51 -1.70 14.56 1.75
CA VAL A 51 -3.09 14.63 1.30
C VAL A 51 -3.25 13.87 -0.02
N GLY A 52 -4.43 13.31 -0.25
CA GLY A 52 -4.78 12.51 -1.43
C GLY A 52 -5.78 13.19 -2.36
#